data_AF-A0A379F3U0-F1
#
_entry.id   AF-A0A379F3U0-F1
#
_cell.length_a   1.000
_cell.length_b   1.000
_cell.length_c   1.000
_cell.angle_alpha   90.00
_cell.angle_beta   90.00
_cell.angle_gamma   90.00
#
_symmetry.space_group_name_H-M   'P 1'
#
loop_
_entity.id
_entity.type
_entity.pdbx_description
1 polymer ?
#
loop_
_entity_poly.entity_id
_entity_poly.type
_entity_poly.pdbx_seq_one_letter_code
_entity_poly.pdbx_strand_id
1 'polypeptide(L)'
;MKAYLMIVTLLYSSALLAESKMDKVIVHDQYCSSPEQTLDEVFENGSLTHCIYTGLSIADAYKKYVNEHDEEYLEKIIKVNNNIQKEYTKDGVFVDYKWENPKKLMIEQQFAGGFSEILLEEDQKGTKITITGHPD
;
A
#
# COMPACT_ATOMS: atom_id res chain seq x y z
N MET A 1 -14.04 -49.28 50.94
CA MET A 1 -12.89 -49.12 50.02
C MET A 1 -13.39 -49.15 48.59
N LYS A 2 -12.81 -48.27 47.74
CA LYS A 2 -13.04 -48.06 46.28
C LYS A 2 -14.21 -47.11 45.96
N ALA A 3 -14.00 -45.80 45.91
CA ALA A 3 -13.27 -44.96 44.92
C ALA A 3 -14.24 -44.42 43.85
N TYR A 4 -14.73 -43.19 44.08
CA TYR A 4 -15.41 -42.38 43.08
C TYR A 4 -14.37 -41.85 42.09
N LEU A 5 -14.52 -42.22 40.82
CA LEU A 5 -13.72 -41.67 39.72
C LEU A 5 -14.41 -40.39 39.23
N MET A 6 -13.97 -39.22 39.70
CA MET A 6 -14.35 -37.95 39.08
C MET A 6 -13.45 -37.72 37.86
N ILE A 7 -14.05 -37.74 36.66
CA ILE A 7 -13.39 -37.33 35.43
C ILE A 7 -13.59 -35.82 35.31
N VAL A 8 -12.55 -35.06 35.62
CA VAL A 8 -12.47 -33.63 35.32
C VAL A 8 -11.92 -33.50 33.90
N THR A 9 -12.78 -33.23 32.92
CA THR A 9 -12.37 -32.87 31.58
C THR A 9 -11.88 -31.41 31.58
N LEU A 10 -10.56 -31.22 31.57
CA LEU A 10 -9.92 -29.93 31.34
C LEU A 10 -10.09 -29.54 29.86
N LEU A 11 -10.98 -28.60 29.59
CA LEU A 11 -11.04 -27.89 28.31
C LEU A 11 -9.87 -26.89 28.26
N TYR A 12 -8.75 -27.29 27.68
CA TYR A 12 -7.70 -26.35 27.28
C TYR A 12 -8.13 -25.67 25.99
N SER A 13 -8.81 -24.53 26.11
CA SER A 13 -8.94 -23.58 25.00
C SER A 13 -7.60 -22.89 24.83
N SER A 14 -6.72 -23.43 23.98
CA SER A 14 -5.58 -22.71 23.45
C SER A 14 -6.08 -21.67 22.45
N ALA A 15 -6.54 -20.52 22.95
CA ALA A 15 -6.59 -19.32 22.15
C ALA A 15 -5.13 -18.93 21.86
N LEU A 16 -4.65 -19.32 20.67
CA LEU A 16 -3.46 -18.73 20.05
C LEU A 16 -3.74 -17.24 19.90
N LEU A 17 -3.30 -16.45 20.87
CA LEU A 17 -3.08 -15.03 20.69
C LEU A 17 -1.96 -14.93 19.67
N ALA A 18 -2.32 -14.71 18.40
CA ALA A 18 -1.39 -14.17 17.43
C ALA A 18 -0.95 -12.80 18.00
N GLU A 19 0.23 -12.76 18.59
CA GLU A 19 0.90 -11.52 18.96
C GLU A 19 1.08 -10.73 17.66
N SER A 20 0.21 -9.74 17.43
CA SER A 20 0.44 -8.74 16.41
C SER A 20 1.66 -7.95 16.86
N LYS A 21 2.85 -8.34 16.38
CA LYS A 21 4.01 -7.45 16.43
C LYS A 21 3.56 -6.13 15.80
N MET A 22 3.51 -5.07 16.58
CA MET A 22 3.33 -3.74 16.01
C MET A 22 4.65 -3.44 15.29
N ASP A 23 4.64 -3.59 13.97
CA ASP A 23 5.77 -3.22 13.14
C ASP A 23 6.13 -1.75 13.44
N LYS A 24 7.41 -1.49 13.65
CA LYS A 24 7.88 -0.13 13.89
C LYS A 24 7.63 0.68 12.63
N VAL A 25 7.03 1.87 12.78
CA VAL A 25 6.66 2.73 11.65
C VAL A 25 7.66 3.87 11.50
N ILE A 26 8.12 4.09 10.27
CA ILE A 26 8.95 5.23 9.85
C ILE A 26 8.00 6.28 9.25
N VAL A 27 7.97 7.47 9.83
CA VAL A 27 7.14 8.58 9.35
C VAL A 27 7.96 9.45 8.40
N HIS A 28 7.48 9.64 7.16
CA HIS A 28 8.13 10.48 6.16
C HIS A 28 7.60 11.91 6.23
N ASP A 29 6.28 12.03 6.37
CA ASP A 29 5.57 13.30 6.52
C ASP A 29 4.23 13.10 7.24
N GLN A 30 3.35 14.11 7.20
CA GLN A 30 2.06 14.09 7.89
C GLN A 30 1.04 13.09 7.30
N TYR A 31 1.21 12.64 6.06
CA TYR A 31 0.33 11.69 5.37
C TYR A 31 1.00 10.33 5.17
N CYS A 32 2.31 10.32 4.90
CA CYS A 32 3.04 9.15 4.43
C CYS A 32 3.94 8.52 5.50
N SER A 33 3.90 7.19 5.57
CA SER A 33 4.73 6.37 6.46
C SER A 33 4.99 4.99 5.87
N SER A 34 6.05 4.34 6.34
CA SER A 34 6.43 2.98 5.94
C SER A 34 6.64 2.10 7.16
N PRO A 35 6.40 0.78 7.07
CA PRO A 35 6.98 -0.14 8.04
C PRO A 35 8.51 -0.07 7.99
N GLU A 36 9.18 -0.29 9.12
CA GLU A 36 10.61 -0.60 9.12
C GLU A 36 10.79 -1.94 8.40
N GLN A 37 11.55 -1.92 7.31
CA GLN A 37 11.86 -3.10 6.49
C GLN A 37 13.36 -3.29 6.41
N THR A 38 13.79 -4.54 6.50
CA THR A 38 15.15 -4.97 6.17
C THR A 38 15.35 -5.00 4.66
N LEU A 39 16.60 -5.04 4.20
CA LEU A 39 16.90 -5.16 2.77
C LEU A 39 16.30 -6.45 2.18
N ASP A 40 16.38 -7.57 2.90
CA ASP A 40 15.83 -8.85 2.43
C ASP A 40 14.30 -8.76 2.25
N GLU A 41 13.59 -8.13 3.19
CA GLU A 41 12.13 -7.92 3.07
C GLU A 41 11.77 -7.01 1.88
N VAL A 42 12.58 -5.99 1.60
CA VAL A 42 12.40 -5.12 0.44
C VAL A 42 12.64 -5.87 -0.87
N PHE A 43 13.67 -6.72 -0.95
CA PHE A 43 13.91 -7.53 -2.14
C PHE A 43 12.82 -8.59 -2.36
N GLU A 44 12.30 -9.20 -1.30
CA GLU A 44 11.27 -10.24 -1.41
C GLU A 44 9.87 -9.67 -1.66
N ASN A 45 9.50 -8.56 -1.02
CA ASN A 45 8.13 -8.06 -0.98
C ASN A 45 7.95 -6.65 -1.56
N GLY A 46 9.04 -5.99 -1.95
CA GLY A 46 9.06 -4.58 -2.32
C GLY A 46 9.14 -3.65 -1.11
N SER A 47 9.63 -2.45 -1.36
CA SER A 47 9.60 -1.35 -0.39
C SER A 47 8.19 -0.79 -0.31
N LEU A 48 7.62 -0.70 0.90
CA LEU A 48 6.24 -0.30 1.12
C LEU A 48 6.16 1.12 1.68
N THR A 49 5.27 1.92 1.10
CA THR A 49 4.87 3.21 1.65
C THR A 49 3.35 3.34 1.65
N HIS A 50 2.81 3.90 2.72
CA HIS A 50 1.38 4.14 2.89
C HIS A 50 1.14 5.62 3.14
N CYS A 51 0.31 6.24 2.31
CA CYS A 51 -0.16 7.61 2.51
C CYS A 51 -1.66 7.64 2.77
N ILE A 52 -2.10 8.33 3.82
CA ILE A 52 -3.51 8.40 4.22
C ILE A 52 -4.03 9.83 4.09
N TYR A 53 -4.95 10.04 3.15
CA TYR A 53 -5.58 11.32 2.87
C TYR A 53 -7.05 11.30 3.30
N THR A 54 -7.28 11.69 4.55
CA THR A 54 -8.62 11.67 5.17
C THR A 54 -9.57 12.65 4.46
N GLY A 55 -10.78 12.20 4.16
CA GLY A 55 -11.86 12.99 3.54
C GLY A 55 -11.63 13.37 2.07
N LEU A 56 -10.52 12.95 1.46
CA LEU A 56 -10.22 13.25 0.06
C LEU A 56 -10.66 12.10 -0.86
N SER A 57 -11.18 12.49 -2.03
CA SER A 57 -11.42 11.57 -3.15
C SER A 57 -10.11 11.10 -3.77
N ILE A 58 -10.14 10.03 -4.58
CA ILE A 58 -8.93 9.57 -5.30
C ILE A 58 -8.28 10.70 -6.11
N ALA A 59 -9.08 11.48 -6.84
CA ALA A 59 -8.54 12.55 -7.69
C ALA A 59 -7.86 13.66 -6.87
N ASP A 60 -8.42 14.01 -5.72
CA ASP A 60 -7.86 15.06 -4.85
C ASP A 60 -6.64 14.57 -4.08
N ALA A 61 -6.69 13.35 -3.54
CA ALA A 61 -5.58 12.71 -2.84
C ALA A 61 -4.39 12.51 -3.77
N TYR A 62 -4.63 11.98 -4.97
CA TYR A 62 -3.60 11.82 -6.00
C TYR A 62 -2.96 13.16 -6.37
N LYS A 63 -3.77 14.19 -6.65
CA LYS A 63 -3.25 15.52 -6.98
C LYS A 63 -2.39 16.08 -5.85
N LYS A 64 -2.80 15.85 -4.60
CA LYS A 64 -2.04 16.29 -3.43
C LYS A 64 -0.71 15.55 -3.34
N TYR A 65 -0.71 14.22 -3.44
CA TYR A 65 0.47 13.37 -3.47
C TYR A 65 1.47 13.84 -4.55
N VAL A 66 1.05 13.92 -5.81
CA VAL A 66 1.93 14.29 -6.93
C VAL A 66 2.55 15.69 -6.77
N ASN A 67 1.87 16.62 -6.11
CA ASN A 67 2.40 17.96 -5.85
C ASN A 67 3.37 18.01 -4.66
N GLU A 68 3.20 17.13 -3.67
CA GLU A 68 4.04 17.08 -2.47
C GLU A 68 5.36 16.34 -2.71
N HIS A 69 5.35 15.34 -3.60
CA HIS A 69 6.50 14.47 -3.87
C HIS A 69 7.22 14.78 -5.19
N ASP A 70 6.79 15.82 -5.92
CA ASP A 70 7.37 16.25 -7.20
C ASP A 70 7.56 15.12 -8.23
N GLU A 71 6.54 14.28 -8.36
CA GLU A 71 6.56 13.11 -9.25
C GLU A 71 6.55 13.57 -10.72
N GLU A 72 7.72 13.58 -11.36
CA GLU A 72 7.93 14.14 -12.70
C GLU A 72 7.17 13.36 -13.79
N TYR A 73 7.18 12.03 -13.70
CA TYR A 73 6.59 11.15 -14.71
C TYR A 73 5.12 10.81 -14.46
N LEU A 74 4.53 11.31 -13.37
CA LEU A 74 3.11 11.16 -13.09
C LEU A 74 2.31 12.34 -13.66
N GLU A 75 1.14 12.04 -14.23
CA GLU A 75 0.23 13.07 -14.74
C GLU A 75 -0.22 13.96 -13.58
N LYS A 76 -0.17 15.28 -13.73
CA LYS A 76 -0.54 16.18 -12.63
C LYS A 76 -2.04 16.16 -12.30
N ILE A 77 -2.88 15.69 -13.23
CA ILE A 77 -4.33 15.59 -13.07
C ILE A 77 -4.81 14.28 -13.69
N ILE A 78 -5.58 13.50 -12.93
CA ILE A 78 -6.26 12.30 -13.40
C ILE A 78 -7.76 12.55 -13.55
N LYS A 79 -8.37 11.86 -14.53
CA LYS A 79 -9.82 11.80 -14.68
C LYS A 79 -10.31 10.44 -14.20
N VAL A 80 -11.30 10.44 -13.32
CA VAL A 80 -11.90 9.21 -12.76
C VAL A 80 -12.42 8.31 -13.89
N ASN A 81 -12.14 7.01 -13.78
CA ASN A 81 -12.49 5.96 -14.76
C ASN A 81 -11.92 6.19 -16.16
N ASN A 82 -10.81 6.89 -16.29
CA ASN A 82 -10.13 7.06 -17.56
C ASN A 82 -8.77 6.36 -17.52
N ASN A 83 -8.68 5.21 -18.15
CA ASN A 83 -7.42 4.48 -18.28
C ASN A 83 -6.55 5.18 -19.32
N ILE A 84 -5.29 5.39 -18.99
CA ILE A 84 -4.33 6.06 -19.86
C ILE A 84 -2.97 5.40 -19.72
N GLN A 85 -2.17 5.46 -20.77
CA GLN A 85 -0.78 5.05 -20.78
C GLN A 85 0.09 6.21 -21.24
N LYS A 86 1.26 6.34 -20.63
CA LYS A 86 2.25 7.37 -20.92
C LYS A 86 3.61 6.73 -21.09
N GLU A 87 4.33 7.15 -22.12
CA GLU A 87 5.66 6.67 -22.42
C GLU A 87 6.60 7.86 -22.57
N TYR A 88 7.67 7.84 -21.80
CA TYR A 88 8.73 8.83 -21.80
C TYR A 88 9.97 8.18 -22.40
N THR A 89 9.95 8.00 -23.73
CA THR A 89 10.93 7.21 -24.50
C THR A 89 12.39 7.61 -24.26
N LYS A 90 12.65 8.91 -24.04
CA LYS A 90 13.99 9.43 -23.78
C LYS A 90 14.58 8.87 -22.48
N ASP A 91 13.73 8.68 -21.48
CA ASP A 91 14.14 8.31 -20.12
C ASP A 91 13.82 6.84 -19.82
N GLY A 92 13.22 6.13 -20.78
CA GLY A 92 12.85 4.72 -20.64
C GLY A 92 11.78 4.48 -19.57
N VAL A 93 10.92 5.47 -19.32
CA VAL A 93 9.86 5.38 -18.31
C VAL A 93 8.51 5.11 -18.98
N PHE A 94 7.79 4.13 -18.47
CA PHE A 94 6.42 3.81 -18.89
C PHE A 94 5.48 3.89 -17.68
N VAL A 95 4.31 4.51 -17.86
CA VAL A 95 3.31 4.66 -16.79
C VAL A 95 1.94 4.23 -17.29
N ASP A 96 1.31 3.29 -16.60
CA ASP A 96 0.01 2.73 -16.95
C ASP A 96 -1.00 2.97 -15.83
N TYR A 97 -2.08 3.67 -16.14
CA TYR A 97 -3.15 4.03 -15.22
C TYR A 97 -4.35 3.15 -15.50
N LYS A 98 -4.69 2.27 -14.56
CA LYS A 98 -5.78 1.29 -14.67
C LYS A 98 -6.80 1.51 -13.56
N TRP A 99 -7.93 2.11 -13.91
CA TRP A 99 -9.10 2.14 -13.05
C TRP A 99 -9.79 0.78 -13.05
N GLU A 100 -9.98 0.22 -11.86
CA GLU A 100 -10.84 -0.96 -11.68
C GLU A 100 -12.30 -0.50 -11.52
N ASN A 101 -12.50 0.59 -10.78
CA ASN A 101 -13.79 1.24 -10.55
C ASN A 101 -13.55 2.68 -10.01
N PRO A 102 -14.57 3.55 -9.85
CA PRO A 102 -14.36 4.93 -9.38
C PRO A 102 -13.64 5.10 -8.04
N LYS A 103 -13.55 4.02 -7.23
CA LYS A 103 -12.96 3.98 -5.89
C LYS A 103 -11.68 3.16 -5.83
N LYS A 104 -11.15 2.72 -6.98
CA LYS A 104 -9.90 1.97 -7.04
C LYS A 104 -9.15 2.23 -8.36
N LEU A 105 -7.95 2.80 -8.23
CA LEU A 105 -7.01 3.08 -9.31
C LEU A 105 -5.68 2.39 -9.00
N MET A 106 -5.14 1.67 -9.97
CA MET A 106 -3.79 1.15 -9.94
C MET A 106 -2.94 1.88 -10.98
N ILE A 107 -1.77 2.36 -10.58
CA ILE A 107 -0.80 2.97 -11.47
C ILE A 107 0.46 2.12 -11.40
N GLU A 108 0.95 1.67 -12.54
CA GLU A 108 2.22 0.96 -12.63
C GLU A 108 3.21 1.87 -13.35
N GLN A 109 4.38 2.08 -12.76
CA GLN A 109 5.47 2.85 -13.37
C GLN A 109 6.69 1.93 -13.51
N GLN A 110 7.19 1.80 -14.73
CA GLN A 110 8.38 1.02 -15.07
C GLN A 110 9.51 1.97 -15.45
N PHE A 111 10.73 1.69 -14.99
CA PHE A 111 11.94 2.45 -15.30
C PHE A 111 13.17 1.55 -15.30
N ALA A 112 14.32 2.09 -15.72
CA ALA A 112 15.58 1.36 -15.63
C ALA A 112 15.95 1.12 -14.15
N GLY A 113 15.87 -0.13 -13.69
CA GLY A 113 16.17 -0.53 -12.32
C GLY A 113 14.97 -1.02 -11.50
N GLY A 114 13.81 -1.22 -12.14
CA GLY A 114 12.65 -1.85 -11.52
C GLY A 114 11.32 -1.24 -11.91
N PHE A 115 10.33 -1.42 -11.04
CA PHE A 115 9.02 -0.83 -11.19
C PHE A 115 8.43 -0.43 -9.85
N SER A 116 7.46 0.47 -9.88
CA SER A 116 6.62 0.81 -8.74
C SER A 116 5.16 0.61 -9.05
N GLU A 117 4.41 0.13 -8.06
CA GLU A 117 2.95 0.04 -8.09
C GLU A 117 2.39 1.07 -7.11
N ILE A 118 1.45 1.89 -7.58
CA ILE A 118 0.73 2.87 -6.77
C ILE A 118 -0.75 2.51 -6.80
N LEU A 119 -1.24 1.95 -5.71
CA LEU A 119 -2.64 1.58 -5.53
C LEU A 119 -3.36 2.65 -4.71
N LEU A 120 -4.39 3.26 -5.29
CA LEU A 120 -5.27 4.22 -4.64
C LEU A 120 -6.63 3.57 -4.38
N GLU A 121 -7.06 3.56 -3.11
CA GLU A 121 -8.33 3.00 -2.67
C GLU A 121 -9.08 4.03 -1.84
N GLU A 122 -10.32 4.32 -2.21
CA GLU A 122 -11.17 5.28 -1.51
C GLU A 122 -12.31 4.58 -0.76
N ASP A 123 -12.44 4.89 0.52
CA ASP A 123 -13.54 4.45 1.38
C ASP A 123 -14.29 5.66 1.99
N GLN A 124 -15.12 5.42 2.99
CA GLN A 124 -15.88 6.48 3.68
C GLN A 124 -15.00 7.44 4.50
N LYS A 125 -13.76 7.07 4.83
CA LYS A 125 -12.82 7.86 5.62
C LYS A 125 -11.91 8.70 4.74
N GLY A 126 -11.73 8.35 3.47
CA GLY A 126 -10.90 9.08 2.51
C GLY A 126 -10.19 8.14 1.56
N THR A 127 -9.02 8.56 1.08
CA THR A 127 -8.21 7.76 0.16
C THR A 127 -6.93 7.28 0.84
N LYS A 128 -6.64 6.00 0.70
CA LYS A 128 -5.34 5.40 1.00
C LYS A 128 -4.57 5.23 -0.30
N ILE A 129 -3.31 5.63 -0.29
CA ILE A 129 -2.34 5.31 -1.34
C ILE A 129 -1.35 4.30 -0.76
N THR A 130 -1.20 3.17 -1.44
CA THR A 130 -0.15 2.17 -1.16
C THR A 130 0.83 2.17 -2.31
N ILE A 131 2.10 2.39 -2.01
CA ILE A 131 3.18 2.39 -2.98
C ILE A 131 4.08 1.21 -2.67
N THR A 132 4.33 0.38 -3.67
CA THR A 132 5.27 -0.74 -3.59
C THR A 132 6.36 -0.55 -4.63
N GLY A 133 7.60 -0.39 -4.21
CA GLY A 133 8.76 -0.29 -5.10
C GLY A 133 9.51 -1.62 -5.18
N HIS A 134 9.64 -2.17 -6.39
CA HIS A 134 10.33 -3.42 -6.69
C HIS A 134 11.62 -3.13 -7.45
N PRO A 135 12.80 -3.20 -6.78
CA PRO A 135 14.08 -3.08 -7.48
C PRO A 135 14.39 -4.34 -8.31
N ASP A 136 14.96 -4.14 -9.50
CA ASP A 136 15.51 -5.22 -10.36
C ASP A 136 16.90 -5.72 -9.90
#